data_AF-A0A2G5CF58-F1
#
_entry.id   AF-A0A2G5CF58-F1
#
_cell.length_a   1.000
_cell.length_b   1.000
_cell.length_c   1.000
_cell.angle_alpha   90.00
_cell.angle_beta   90.00
_cell.angle_gamma   90.00
#
_symmetry.space_group_name_H-M   'P 1'
#
loop_
_entity.id
_entity.type
_entity.pdbx_description
1 polymer ?
#
loop_
_entity_poly.entity_id
_entity_poly.type
_entity_poly.pdbx_seq_one_letter_code
_entity_poly.pdbx_strand_id
1 'polypeptide(L)'
;MSSISIINPIFSCFASTTTKTTNRTTAASFATRVVSLQSFITISSSHHHRRRHRLFSTATTNMGEVTDSSMDAVQKKLMFEDECILVDENDNVVGHDSKYNCHLMEKIEAENLLHRAFSVFLFNTKYELLLQQRSATKVTFPLVWTNTCCSHPLYRDSELIQENYLGVRNAAQRKLLDELGIPAEDVPVDEFIPLGRILYKAPSDGKWGEHELDYLLFIVRDVKYDPNPDEVADAKYVNREQLKEILRKADAGEDGLKLSPWFRLVVDNFLFKWWDHVEQKTLDKVADMKTIHKLT
;
A
#
# COMPACT_ATOMS: atom_id res chain seq x y z
N MET A 1 -64.18 1.59 -31.27
CA MET A 1 -64.72 1.69 -32.64
C MET A 1 -64.23 3.01 -33.22
N SER A 2 -63.68 3.00 -34.43
CA SER A 2 -63.61 4.10 -35.42
C SER A 2 -63.08 5.49 -34.99
N SER A 3 -62.25 6.23 -35.75
CA SER A 3 -61.56 6.01 -37.03
C SER A 3 -60.76 7.28 -37.38
N ILE A 4 -59.75 7.18 -38.27
CA ILE A 4 -59.33 8.24 -39.25
C ILE A 4 -58.64 9.51 -38.67
N SER A 5 -57.63 10.17 -39.28
CA SER A 5 -56.64 9.82 -40.34
C SER A 5 -55.78 11.05 -40.72
N ILE A 6 -54.48 10.86 -41.02
CA ILE A 6 -53.62 11.67 -41.96
C ILE A 6 -53.37 13.14 -41.47
N ILE A 7 -52.22 13.83 -41.61
CA ILE A 7 -51.43 14.25 -42.79
C ILE A 7 -49.99 14.60 -42.37
N ASN A 8 -49.00 14.30 -43.22
CA ASN A 8 -47.64 14.87 -43.25
C ASN A 8 -47.51 15.78 -44.49
N PRO A 9 -46.82 16.94 -44.40
CA PRO A 9 -45.67 17.21 -45.28
C PRO A 9 -44.50 17.91 -44.51
N ILE A 10 -43.21 17.66 -44.77
CA ILE A 10 -42.37 17.77 -45.98
C ILE A 10 -41.89 19.22 -46.30
N PHE A 11 -40.58 19.43 -46.05
CA PHE A 11 -39.60 20.32 -46.72
C PHE A 11 -39.65 21.86 -46.63
N SER A 12 -38.56 22.45 -46.09
CA SER A 12 -37.55 23.30 -46.80
C SER A 12 -36.73 24.09 -45.74
N CYS A 13 -35.46 23.81 -45.46
CA CYS A 13 -34.27 24.17 -46.24
C CYS A 13 -34.05 25.69 -46.44
N PHE A 14 -33.02 26.24 -45.78
CA PHE A 14 -32.09 27.23 -46.34
C PHE A 14 -30.74 27.16 -45.59
N ALA A 15 -29.64 27.50 -46.27
CA ALA A 15 -28.27 27.30 -45.77
C ALA A 15 -27.40 28.56 -45.92
N SER A 16 -26.35 28.66 -45.10
CA SER A 16 -25.08 29.37 -45.38
C SER A 16 -24.03 28.87 -44.36
N THR A 17 -22.87 28.28 -44.73
CA THR A 17 -21.59 28.93 -45.11
C THR A 17 -21.24 30.17 -44.27
N THR A 18 -20.05 30.38 -43.69
CA THR A 18 -18.71 29.73 -43.76
C THR A 18 -17.98 30.00 -42.41
N THR A 19 -16.81 29.49 -42.01
CA THR A 19 -15.63 28.90 -42.70
C THR A 19 -14.88 27.92 -41.75
N LYS A 20 -13.70 27.40 -42.15
CA LYS A 20 -12.67 26.80 -41.26
C LYS A 20 -11.39 27.66 -41.31
N THR A 21 -10.67 27.76 -40.20
CA THR A 21 -9.27 28.25 -40.18
C THR A 21 -8.39 27.26 -39.42
N THR A 22 -7.54 26.55 -40.15
CA THR A 22 -6.54 25.62 -39.59
C THR A 22 -5.18 26.29 -39.51
N ASN A 23 -4.61 26.42 -38.31
CA ASN A 23 -3.19 26.72 -38.16
C ASN A 23 -2.42 25.42 -37.89
N ARG A 24 -1.66 24.98 -38.91
CA ARG A 24 -0.54 24.04 -38.73
C ARG A 24 0.69 24.87 -38.36
N THR A 25 1.39 24.48 -37.29
CA THR A 25 2.73 25.00 -37.02
C THR A 25 3.76 23.89 -37.23
N THR A 26 4.76 24.23 -38.04
CA THR A 26 5.86 23.41 -38.56
C THR A 26 6.58 22.52 -37.55
N ALA A 27 6.83 21.27 -37.94
CA ALA A 27 7.89 20.47 -37.33
C ALA A 27 9.27 21.05 -37.73
N ALA A 28 10.17 21.19 -36.76
CA ALA A 28 11.57 21.56 -36.98
C ALA A 28 12.47 20.41 -36.54
N SER A 29 13.18 19.82 -37.50
CA SER A 29 14.23 18.84 -37.23
C SER A 29 15.46 19.55 -36.65
N PHE A 30 15.89 19.16 -35.45
CA PHE A 30 17.20 19.52 -34.92
C PHE A 30 18.11 18.30 -34.92
N ALA A 31 18.98 18.23 -35.92
CA ALA A 31 20.06 17.27 -35.98
C ALA A 31 21.40 17.95 -35.64
N THR A 32 22.30 17.16 -35.04
CA THR A 32 23.74 17.43 -34.93
C THR A 32 24.19 18.48 -33.90
N ARG A 33 24.76 17.99 -32.79
CA ARG A 33 26.20 18.14 -32.51
C ARG A 33 26.66 17.22 -31.38
N VAL A 34 27.21 16.07 -31.74
CA VAL A 34 28.11 15.31 -30.87
C VAL A 34 29.41 16.11 -30.78
N VAL A 35 29.76 16.59 -29.59
CA VAL A 35 31.06 17.23 -29.35
C VAL A 35 32.06 16.14 -29.01
N SER A 36 32.85 15.74 -30.00
CA SER A 36 34.03 14.90 -29.76
C SER A 36 35.15 15.77 -29.18
N LEU A 37 35.59 15.50 -27.95
CA LEU A 37 36.92 15.91 -27.49
C LEU A 37 37.92 14.81 -27.83
N GLN A 38 38.59 14.97 -28.97
CA GLN A 38 39.90 14.37 -29.17
C GLN A 38 40.97 15.36 -28.71
N SER A 39 41.72 15.00 -27.67
CA SER A 39 42.99 15.64 -27.32
C SER A 39 44.10 14.60 -27.41
N PHE A 40 45.04 14.83 -28.32
CA PHE A 40 46.15 13.94 -28.62
C PHE A 40 47.44 14.37 -27.90
N ILE A 41 48.25 13.37 -27.53
CA ILE A 41 49.72 13.43 -27.34
C ILE A 41 50.24 14.22 -26.13
N THR A 42 50.81 13.50 -25.16
CA THR A 42 52.27 13.45 -24.98
C THR A 42 52.68 12.29 -24.07
N ILE A 43 53.59 11.43 -24.57
CA ILE A 43 54.31 10.46 -23.73
C ILE A 43 55.57 11.18 -23.23
N SER A 44 55.82 11.16 -21.91
CA SER A 44 57.14 11.44 -21.36
C SER A 44 57.38 10.58 -20.12
N SER A 45 58.63 10.17 -19.93
CA SER A 45 59.01 9.05 -19.10
C SER A 45 59.43 9.44 -17.69
N SER A 46 59.30 8.47 -16.78
CA SER A 46 60.12 8.28 -15.57
C SER A 46 60.12 9.38 -14.49
N HIS A 47 59.63 9.01 -13.30
CA HIS A 47 60.50 8.99 -12.12
C HIS A 47 60.03 7.97 -11.07
N HIS A 48 60.96 7.20 -10.52
CA HIS A 48 60.69 6.25 -9.44
C HIS A 48 60.39 7.00 -8.13
N HIS A 49 59.21 6.76 -7.52
CA HIS A 49 59.03 7.02 -6.10
C HIS A 49 58.49 5.80 -5.37
N ARG A 50 59.36 5.22 -4.54
CA ARG A 50 59.15 3.98 -3.77
C ARG A 50 58.18 4.21 -2.60
N ARG A 51 56.86 4.20 -2.86
CA ARG A 51 55.84 4.20 -1.79
C ARG A 51 55.69 2.81 -1.19
N ARG A 52 55.74 2.73 0.14
CA ARG A 52 55.48 1.50 0.91
C ARG A 52 54.00 1.13 0.78
N HIS A 53 53.69 -0.04 0.23
CA HIS A 53 52.34 -0.61 0.35
C HIS A 53 52.09 -0.98 1.82
N ARG A 54 51.20 -0.25 2.49
CA ARG A 54 50.44 -0.82 3.60
C ARG A 54 49.44 -1.78 2.98
N LEU A 55 49.52 -3.06 3.35
CA LEU A 55 48.44 -4.02 3.11
C LEU A 55 47.24 -3.55 3.94
N PHE A 56 46.25 -2.94 3.29
CA PHE A 56 44.93 -2.83 3.87
C PHE A 56 44.31 -4.22 3.79
N SER A 57 44.23 -4.89 4.93
CA SER A 57 43.38 -6.06 5.10
C SER A 57 41.93 -5.59 4.93
N THR A 58 41.36 -5.78 3.75
CA THR A 58 39.91 -5.75 3.56
C THR A 58 39.35 -6.95 4.30
N ALA A 59 39.06 -6.75 5.59
CA ALA A 59 38.19 -7.63 6.33
C ALA A 59 36.81 -7.54 5.68
N THR A 60 36.52 -8.47 4.78
CA THR A 60 35.15 -8.81 4.41
C THR A 60 34.47 -9.28 5.69
N THR A 61 33.77 -8.37 6.35
CA THR A 61 32.77 -8.73 7.34
C THR A 61 31.77 -9.62 6.63
N ASN A 62 31.85 -10.92 6.89
CA ASN A 62 30.73 -11.82 6.65
C ASN A 62 29.55 -11.20 7.37
N MET A 63 28.60 -10.65 6.61
CA MET A 63 27.24 -10.49 7.09
C MET A 63 26.83 -11.87 7.57
N GLY A 64 26.64 -12.01 8.87
CA GLY A 64 26.29 -13.30 9.46
C GLY A 64 25.03 -13.79 8.75
N GLU A 65 25.11 -14.96 8.12
CA GLU A 65 23.96 -15.58 7.50
C GLU A 65 23.04 -16.03 8.63
N VAL A 66 22.21 -15.11 9.13
CA VAL A 66 21.17 -15.40 10.12
C VAL A 66 20.06 -16.14 9.39
N THR A 67 20.35 -17.40 9.07
CA THR A 67 19.39 -18.34 8.52
C THR A 67 18.42 -18.69 9.65
N ASP A 68 17.41 -17.84 9.82
CA ASP A 68 16.21 -18.22 10.55
C ASP A 68 15.52 -19.34 9.75
N SER A 69 15.92 -20.58 10.04
CA SER A 69 15.52 -21.79 9.32
C SER A 69 14.07 -22.20 9.62
N SER A 70 13.37 -21.42 10.44
CA SER A 70 11.95 -21.60 10.79
C SER A 70 11.00 -20.87 9.84
N MET A 71 11.49 -19.87 9.07
CA MET A 71 10.65 -19.03 8.21
C MET A 71 10.39 -19.69 6.85
N ASP A 72 9.14 -19.66 6.41
CA ASP A 72 8.72 -20.13 5.09
C ASP A 72 9.48 -19.42 3.94
N ALA A 73 9.67 -20.11 2.81
CA ALA A 73 10.45 -19.60 1.69
C ALA A 73 9.84 -18.36 1.02
N VAL A 74 8.52 -18.25 0.93
CA VAL A 74 7.82 -17.09 0.37
C VAL A 74 7.94 -15.91 1.32
N GLN A 75 7.62 -16.10 2.61
CA GLN A 75 7.73 -15.04 3.60
C GLN A 75 9.18 -14.58 3.80
N LYS A 76 10.16 -15.50 3.76
CA LYS A 76 11.59 -15.17 3.77
C LYS A 76 11.98 -14.29 2.59
N LYS A 77 11.53 -14.62 1.38
CA LYS A 77 11.79 -13.81 0.19
C LYS A 77 11.24 -12.40 0.36
N LEU A 78 9.97 -12.27 0.74
CA LEU A 78 9.33 -10.96 0.99
C LEU A 78 10.06 -10.17 2.08
N MET A 79 10.54 -10.81 3.13
CA MET A 79 11.27 -10.13 4.21
C MET A 79 12.59 -9.46 3.76
N PHE A 80 13.28 -10.02 2.77
CA PHE A 80 14.59 -9.50 2.32
C PHE A 80 14.55 -8.79 0.95
N GLU A 81 13.49 -8.94 0.16
CA GLU A 81 13.32 -8.25 -1.14
C GLU A 81 12.36 -7.05 -1.08
N ASP A 82 11.40 -7.01 -0.15
CA ASP A 82 10.54 -5.82 0.04
C ASP A 82 11.30 -4.73 0.82
N GLU A 83 11.52 -3.57 0.21
CA GLU A 83 12.02 -2.37 0.87
C GLU A 83 10.85 -1.49 1.34
N CYS A 84 10.72 -1.28 2.65
CA CYS A 84 9.70 -0.43 3.25
C CYS A 84 10.13 1.04 3.22
N ILE A 85 9.15 1.96 3.12
CA ILE A 85 9.41 3.41 3.21
C ILE A 85 9.57 3.80 4.68
N LEU A 86 10.76 4.25 5.10
CA LEU A 86 10.97 4.80 6.44
C LEU A 86 10.47 6.25 6.52
N VAL A 87 9.81 6.60 7.62
CA VAL A 87 9.22 7.93 7.84
C VAL A 87 9.51 8.49 9.24
N ASP A 88 9.41 9.81 9.40
CA ASP A 88 9.31 10.45 10.72
C ASP A 88 7.87 10.42 11.24
N GLU A 89 7.65 10.85 12.50
CA GLU A 89 6.31 10.91 13.11
C GLU A 89 5.34 11.88 12.41
N ASN A 90 5.81 12.70 11.46
CA ASN A 90 5.00 13.63 10.66
C ASN A 90 4.71 13.08 9.26
N ASP A 91 5.10 11.84 8.96
CA ASP A 91 4.96 11.17 7.66
C ASP A 91 5.91 11.69 6.56
N ASN A 92 7.01 12.35 6.92
CA ASN A 92 8.06 12.70 5.97
C ASN A 92 8.94 11.49 5.70
N VAL A 93 9.24 11.20 4.43
CA VAL A 93 10.14 10.10 4.05
C VAL A 93 11.57 10.43 4.49
N VAL A 94 12.18 9.56 5.30
CA VAL A 94 13.56 9.70 5.79
C VAL A 94 14.53 8.68 5.20
N GLY A 95 14.02 7.62 4.56
CA GLY A 95 14.84 6.59 3.92
C GLY A 95 14.04 5.35 3.53
N HIS A 96 14.74 4.23 3.48
CA HIS A 96 14.17 2.88 3.32
C HIS A 96 15.04 1.87 4.08
N ASP A 97 14.45 0.74 4.44
CA ASP A 97 15.15 -0.47 4.91
C ASP A 97 14.28 -1.68 4.54
N SER A 98 14.90 -2.85 4.48
CA SER A 98 14.23 -4.12 4.26
C SER A 98 13.11 -4.35 5.27
N LYS A 99 12.04 -5.00 4.82
CA LYS A 99 10.91 -5.41 5.66
C LYS A 99 11.36 -6.20 6.88
N TYR A 100 12.33 -7.11 6.74
CA TYR A 100 12.96 -7.84 7.84
C TYR A 100 13.39 -6.90 8.96
N ASN A 101 14.18 -5.86 8.64
CA ASN A 101 14.70 -4.92 9.61
C ASN A 101 13.61 -4.03 10.22
N CYS A 102 12.64 -3.59 9.42
CA CYS A 102 11.53 -2.76 9.86
C CYS A 102 10.63 -3.42 10.93
N HIS A 103 10.59 -4.76 10.97
CA HIS A 103 9.73 -5.52 11.88
C HIS A 103 10.50 -6.17 13.06
N LEU A 104 11.82 -5.97 13.16
CA LEU A 104 12.60 -6.44 14.32
C LEU A 104 12.41 -5.50 15.51
N MET A 105 11.94 -6.04 16.65
CA MET A 105 11.78 -5.28 17.89
C MET A 105 13.10 -4.65 18.36
N GLU A 106 14.24 -5.31 18.12
CA GLU A 106 15.56 -4.74 18.42
C GLU A 106 15.80 -3.40 17.70
N LYS A 107 15.50 -3.32 16.39
CA LYS A 107 15.64 -2.09 15.60
C LYS A 107 14.55 -1.07 15.92
N ILE A 108 13.31 -1.51 16.08
CA ILE A 108 12.16 -0.67 16.47
C ILE A 108 12.46 0.08 17.78
N GLU A 109 13.08 -0.56 18.77
CA GLU A 109 13.36 0.09 20.06
C GLU A 109 14.73 0.78 20.13
N ALA A 110 15.75 0.29 19.44
CA ALA A 110 17.09 0.90 19.45
C ALA A 110 17.19 2.16 18.55
N GLU A 111 16.51 2.14 17.40
CA GLU A 111 16.59 3.20 16.37
C GLU A 111 15.31 4.04 16.29
N ASN A 112 14.26 3.68 17.04
CA ASN A 112 12.88 4.16 16.84
C ASN A 112 12.41 3.99 15.38
N LEU A 113 12.84 2.88 14.74
CA LEU A 113 12.61 2.62 13.32
C LEU A 113 11.10 2.58 13.04
N LEU A 114 10.64 3.47 12.16
CA LEU A 114 9.23 3.72 11.84
C LEU A 114 9.05 3.68 10.32
N HIS A 115 8.11 2.86 9.86
CA HIS A 115 7.79 2.74 8.42
C HIS A 115 6.34 3.10 8.12
N ARG A 116 6.09 3.47 6.87
CA ARG A 116 4.72 3.70 6.37
C ARG A 116 4.01 2.38 6.10
N ALA A 117 2.74 2.30 6.44
CA ALA A 117 1.87 1.15 6.19
C ALA A 117 0.50 1.59 5.64
N PHE A 118 -0.34 0.63 5.29
CA PHE A 118 -1.76 0.86 5.02
C PHE A 118 -2.63 -0.32 5.54
N SER A 119 -3.87 0.01 5.91
CA SER A 119 -4.91 -0.90 6.34
C SER A 119 -6.18 -0.68 5.51
N VAL A 120 -6.58 -1.68 4.73
CA VAL A 120 -7.79 -1.65 3.90
C VAL A 120 -9.01 -2.12 4.69
N PHE A 121 -10.12 -1.39 4.54
CA PHE A 121 -11.46 -1.73 5.00
C PHE A 121 -12.40 -1.79 3.79
N LEU A 122 -12.58 -3.00 3.24
CA LEU A 122 -13.46 -3.27 2.12
C LEU A 122 -14.84 -3.68 2.63
N PHE A 123 -15.86 -2.92 2.25
CA PHE A 123 -17.25 -3.25 2.50
C PHE A 123 -17.91 -3.72 1.20
N ASN A 124 -18.81 -4.70 1.28
CA ASN A 124 -19.68 -5.04 0.15
C ASN A 124 -20.88 -4.07 0.06
N THR A 125 -21.75 -4.21 -0.95
CA THR A 125 -22.92 -3.33 -1.12
C THR A 125 -24.03 -3.54 -0.09
N LYS A 126 -23.92 -4.57 0.76
CA LYS A 126 -24.75 -4.78 1.96
C LYS A 126 -24.14 -4.14 3.21
N TYR A 127 -22.99 -3.47 3.06
CA TYR A 127 -22.21 -2.87 4.14
C TYR A 127 -21.70 -3.88 5.17
N GLU A 128 -21.37 -5.10 4.72
CA GLU A 128 -20.62 -6.08 5.50
C GLU A 128 -19.12 -5.88 5.24
N LEU A 129 -18.30 -5.87 6.30
CA LEU A 129 -16.84 -5.70 6.23
C LEU A 129 -16.16 -7.05 5.91
N LEU A 130 -15.26 -7.07 4.93
CA LEU A 130 -14.40 -8.24 4.68
C LEU A 130 -13.26 -8.28 5.69
N LEU A 131 -13.22 -9.32 6.52
CA LEU A 131 -12.12 -9.64 7.42
C LEU A 131 -11.28 -10.80 6.86
N GLN A 132 -9.98 -10.79 7.14
CA GLN A 132 -9.10 -11.93 6.89
C GLN A 132 -8.52 -12.49 8.19
N GLN A 133 -8.26 -13.80 8.20
CA GLN A 133 -7.39 -14.46 9.16
C GLN A 133 -6.02 -14.65 8.52
N ARG A 134 -4.97 -14.11 9.15
CA ARG A 134 -3.58 -14.26 8.71
C ARG A 134 -3.18 -15.74 8.65
N SER A 135 -2.42 -16.15 7.63
CA SER A 135 -1.90 -17.53 7.52
C SER A 135 -1.05 -17.92 8.73
N ALA A 136 -0.81 -19.23 8.89
CA ALA A 136 0.09 -19.75 9.92
C ALA A 136 1.58 -19.44 9.62
N THR A 137 1.91 -19.11 8.37
CA THR A 137 3.27 -18.81 7.91
C THR A 137 3.67 -17.34 8.07
N LYS A 138 2.71 -16.42 8.33
CA LYS A 138 3.02 -15.00 8.60
C LYS A 138 4.00 -14.85 9.77
N VAL A 139 5.05 -14.07 9.54
CA VAL A 139 6.08 -13.78 10.56
C VAL A 139 5.51 -12.99 11.74
N THR A 140 4.80 -11.89 11.46
CA THR A 140 4.06 -11.14 12.49
C THR A 140 2.61 -11.64 12.58
N PHE A 141 2.12 -11.85 13.81
CA PHE A 141 0.74 -12.20 14.13
C PHE A 141 0.11 -13.34 13.29
N PRO A 142 0.70 -14.55 13.22
CA PRO A 142 0.10 -15.70 12.53
C PRO A 142 -1.24 -16.11 13.16
N LEU A 143 -2.18 -16.57 12.33
CA LEU A 143 -3.54 -17.02 12.72
C LEU A 143 -4.43 -15.96 13.39
N VAL A 144 -4.04 -14.69 13.36
CA VAL A 144 -4.79 -13.57 13.94
C VAL A 144 -5.81 -13.02 12.92
N TRP A 145 -7.03 -12.72 13.38
CA TRP A 145 -8.07 -12.04 12.60
C TRP A 145 -7.84 -10.52 12.53
N THR A 146 -8.07 -9.93 11.36
CA THR A 146 -7.82 -8.52 11.09
C THR A 146 -8.76 -7.97 10.01
N ASN A 147 -8.66 -6.67 9.68
CA ASN A 147 -9.36 -6.04 8.56
C ASN A 147 -8.90 -6.61 7.20
N THR A 148 -9.44 -6.09 6.11
CA THR A 148 -9.39 -6.75 4.79
C THR A 148 -7.97 -7.08 4.32
N CYS A 149 -7.04 -6.13 4.37
CA CYS A 149 -5.65 -6.34 3.97
C CYS A 149 -4.77 -5.27 4.64
N CYS A 150 -3.59 -5.66 5.13
CA CYS A 150 -2.65 -4.78 5.82
C CYS A 150 -1.24 -5.05 5.32
N SER A 151 -0.57 -4.02 4.76
CA SER A 151 0.80 -4.15 4.26
C SER A 151 1.44 -2.78 4.03
N HIS A 152 2.48 -2.74 3.21
CA HIS A 152 3.40 -1.62 3.09
C HIS A 152 3.44 -1.09 1.66
N PRO A 153 3.42 0.24 1.45
CA PRO A 153 3.95 0.83 0.22
C PRO A 153 5.45 0.55 0.14
N LEU A 154 5.90 0.06 -0.99
CA LEU A 154 7.30 -0.23 -1.25
C LEU A 154 8.06 1.05 -1.63
N TYR A 155 9.36 1.10 -1.33
CA TYR A 155 10.24 2.19 -1.74
C TYR A 155 10.55 2.10 -3.25
N ARG A 156 9.56 2.47 -4.07
CA ARG A 156 9.62 2.47 -5.55
C ARG A 156 8.74 3.57 -6.14
N ASP A 157 9.07 4.05 -7.33
CA ASP A 157 8.44 5.21 -7.97
C ASP A 157 6.90 5.17 -7.98
N SER A 158 6.29 4.00 -8.22
CA SER A 158 4.83 3.85 -8.25
C SER A 158 4.15 3.93 -6.88
N GLU A 159 4.88 3.72 -5.78
CA GLU A 159 4.34 3.68 -4.40
C GLU A 159 4.88 4.80 -3.50
N LEU A 160 5.83 5.61 -4.01
CA LEU A 160 6.31 6.86 -3.40
C LEU A 160 5.45 8.09 -3.73
N ILE A 161 4.42 7.97 -4.58
CA ILE A 161 3.61 9.11 -5.05
C ILE A 161 2.75 9.69 -3.92
N GLN A 162 3.09 10.89 -3.45
CA GLN A 162 2.38 11.57 -2.36
C GLN A 162 1.04 12.19 -2.77
N GLU A 163 0.90 12.61 -4.03
CA GLU A 163 -0.30 13.32 -4.50
C GLU A 163 -1.57 12.46 -4.34
N ASN A 164 -2.55 12.99 -3.62
CA ASN A 164 -3.79 12.30 -3.25
C ASN A 164 -3.54 10.89 -2.68
N TYR A 165 -2.40 10.71 -1.97
CA TYR A 165 -1.98 9.44 -1.37
C TYR A 165 -1.94 8.27 -2.37
N LEU A 166 -1.64 8.56 -3.65
CA LEU A 166 -1.72 7.59 -4.73
C LEU A 166 -0.78 6.38 -4.51
N GLY A 167 0.39 6.60 -3.91
CA GLY A 167 1.36 5.54 -3.65
C GLY A 167 0.84 4.44 -2.72
N VAL A 168 0.18 4.79 -1.61
CA VAL A 168 -0.45 3.80 -0.72
C VAL A 168 -1.70 3.16 -1.33
N ARG A 169 -2.46 3.89 -2.16
CA ARG A 169 -3.60 3.31 -2.91
C ARG A 169 -3.15 2.29 -3.96
N ASN A 170 -2.02 2.53 -4.64
CA ASN A 170 -1.39 1.57 -5.55
C ASN A 170 -0.91 0.32 -4.80
N ALA A 171 -0.27 0.49 -3.63
CA ALA A 171 0.18 -0.61 -2.79
C ALA A 171 -1.00 -1.48 -2.28
N ALA A 172 -2.10 -0.84 -1.90
CA ALA A 172 -3.33 -1.52 -1.49
C ALA A 172 -3.95 -2.35 -2.63
N GLN A 173 -4.10 -1.79 -3.83
CA GLN A 173 -4.60 -2.55 -4.99
C GLN A 173 -3.71 -3.77 -5.28
N ARG A 174 -2.38 -3.61 -5.28
CA ARG A 174 -1.43 -4.72 -5.45
C ARG A 174 -1.63 -5.80 -4.40
N LYS A 175 -1.70 -5.44 -3.12
CA LYS A 175 -1.75 -6.43 -2.03
C LYS A 175 -3.11 -7.11 -1.88
N LEU A 176 -4.20 -6.48 -2.28
CA LEU A 176 -5.51 -7.15 -2.41
C LEU A 176 -5.49 -8.25 -3.49
N LEU A 177 -4.71 -8.09 -4.55
CA LEU A 177 -4.43 -9.16 -5.51
C LEU A 177 -3.51 -10.23 -4.90
N ASP A 178 -2.40 -9.83 -4.26
CA ASP A 178 -1.40 -10.77 -3.71
C ASP A 178 -1.93 -11.65 -2.55
N GLU A 179 -2.82 -11.12 -1.70
CA GLU A 179 -3.36 -11.81 -0.51
C GLU A 179 -4.75 -12.42 -0.73
N LEU A 180 -5.65 -11.70 -1.40
CA LEU A 180 -7.06 -12.08 -1.55
C LEU A 180 -7.46 -12.42 -2.99
N GLY A 181 -6.54 -12.41 -3.95
CA GLY A 181 -6.84 -12.70 -5.36
C GLY A 181 -7.79 -11.70 -6.03
N ILE A 182 -8.02 -10.53 -5.42
CA ILE A 182 -8.97 -9.53 -5.94
C ILE A 182 -8.31 -8.78 -7.11
N PRO A 183 -8.87 -8.83 -8.34
CA PRO A 183 -8.26 -8.23 -9.50
C PRO A 183 -8.39 -6.69 -9.52
N ALA A 184 -7.48 -6.01 -10.22
CA ALA A 184 -7.38 -4.55 -10.21
C ALA A 184 -8.64 -3.84 -10.73
N GLU A 185 -9.38 -4.45 -11.67
CA GLU A 185 -10.65 -3.96 -12.18
C GLU A 185 -11.78 -3.96 -11.13
N ASP A 186 -11.75 -4.88 -10.16
CA ASP A 186 -12.75 -4.97 -9.09
C ASP A 186 -12.49 -3.89 -8.02
N VAL A 187 -11.25 -3.43 -7.85
CA VAL A 187 -10.83 -2.39 -6.88
C VAL A 187 -9.98 -1.28 -7.52
N PRO A 188 -10.56 -0.38 -8.35
CA PRO A 188 -9.82 0.72 -8.98
C PRO A 188 -9.17 1.66 -7.97
N VAL A 189 -7.92 2.06 -8.23
CA VAL A 189 -7.10 2.88 -7.32
C VAL A 189 -7.78 4.19 -6.90
N ASP A 190 -8.56 4.81 -7.79
CA ASP A 190 -9.27 6.07 -7.54
C ASP A 190 -10.61 5.92 -6.81
N GLU A 191 -11.03 4.69 -6.48
CA GLU A 191 -12.21 4.42 -5.65
C GLU A 191 -11.87 4.15 -4.17
N PHE A 192 -10.58 4.04 -3.82
CA PHE A 192 -10.15 4.04 -2.41
C PHE A 192 -10.29 5.43 -1.81
N ILE A 193 -10.91 5.50 -0.63
CA ILE A 193 -11.08 6.71 0.18
C ILE A 193 -10.09 6.66 1.35
N PRO A 194 -9.00 7.46 1.33
CA PRO A 194 -8.13 7.63 2.48
C PRO A 194 -8.89 8.39 3.57
N LEU A 195 -9.10 7.75 4.72
CA LEU A 195 -10.03 8.22 5.75
C LEU A 195 -9.32 8.79 6.99
N GLY A 196 -8.14 8.26 7.33
CA GLY A 196 -7.33 8.75 8.42
C GLY A 196 -5.95 8.10 8.46
N ARG A 197 -5.10 8.56 9.38
CA ARG A 197 -3.78 7.97 9.67
C ARG A 197 -3.62 7.71 11.15
N ILE A 198 -3.08 6.55 11.50
CA ILE A 198 -2.72 6.21 12.89
C ILE A 198 -1.21 6.02 12.99
N LEU A 199 -0.62 6.33 14.14
CA LEU A 199 0.75 5.96 14.48
C LEU A 199 0.67 5.03 15.69
N TYR A 200 1.18 3.80 15.55
CA TYR A 200 1.11 2.78 16.60
C TYR A 200 2.37 1.93 16.66
N LYS A 201 2.61 1.28 17.81
CA LYS A 201 3.66 0.28 18.01
C LYS A 201 3.05 -0.96 18.66
N ALA A 202 3.35 -2.16 18.16
CA ALA A 202 2.79 -3.40 18.68
C ALA A 202 3.77 -4.59 18.55
N PRO A 203 4.26 -5.18 19.66
CA PRO A 203 5.04 -6.42 19.59
C PRO A 203 4.14 -7.60 19.16
N SER A 204 4.67 -8.46 18.28
CA SER A 204 4.05 -9.73 17.86
C SER A 204 4.54 -10.89 18.72
N ASP A 205 5.86 -11.02 18.83
CA ASP A 205 6.53 -11.89 19.78
C ASP A 205 7.80 -11.18 20.31
N GLY A 206 8.65 -11.87 21.07
CA GLY A 206 9.86 -11.25 21.64
C GLY A 206 10.88 -10.76 20.62
N LYS A 207 10.82 -11.20 19.36
CA LYS A 207 11.70 -10.81 18.26
C LYS A 207 11.01 -9.85 17.29
N TRP A 208 9.75 -10.10 16.97
CA TRP A 208 9.02 -9.43 15.89
C TRP A 208 7.94 -8.48 16.39
N GLY A 209 7.68 -7.42 15.65
CA GLY A 209 6.60 -6.48 15.91
C GLY A 209 6.39 -5.48 14.78
N GLU A 210 5.55 -4.50 15.04
CA GLU A 210 5.13 -3.46 14.11
C GLU A 210 5.38 -2.08 14.76
N HIS A 211 5.85 -1.11 13.99
CA HIS A 211 5.91 0.29 14.40
C HIS A 211 5.66 1.14 13.17
N GLU A 212 4.41 1.58 13.02
CA GLU A 212 3.90 2.00 11.73
C GLU A 212 3.18 3.35 11.80
N LEU A 213 3.31 4.10 10.69
CA LEU A 213 2.40 5.17 10.32
C LEU A 213 1.45 4.61 9.27
N ASP A 214 0.28 4.17 9.73
CA ASP A 214 -0.68 3.37 8.97
C ASP A 214 -1.79 4.24 8.36
N TYR A 215 -1.95 4.12 7.05
CA TYR A 215 -2.98 4.74 6.23
C TYR A 215 -4.27 3.91 6.20
N LEU A 216 -5.36 4.46 6.73
CA LEU A 216 -6.65 3.77 6.75
C LEU A 216 -7.41 4.05 5.45
N LEU A 217 -7.54 3.03 4.60
CA LEU A 217 -8.12 3.11 3.26
C LEU A 217 -9.46 2.37 3.21
N PHE A 218 -10.53 3.05 2.81
CA PHE A 218 -11.88 2.50 2.74
C PHE A 218 -12.33 2.32 1.30
N ILE A 219 -13.06 1.26 0.99
CA ILE A 219 -13.67 1.04 -0.33
C ILE A 219 -14.98 0.25 -0.19
N VAL A 220 -15.98 0.55 -1.02
CA VAL A 220 -17.31 -0.10 -0.99
C VAL A 220 -17.62 -0.75 -2.34
N ARG A 221 -17.33 -2.04 -2.48
CA ARG A 221 -17.41 -2.82 -3.72
C ARG A 221 -17.84 -4.26 -3.43
N ASP A 222 -18.72 -4.80 -4.26
CA ASP A 222 -18.90 -6.25 -4.34
C ASP A 222 -17.73 -6.82 -5.16
N VAL A 223 -16.89 -7.65 -4.55
CA VAL A 223 -15.71 -8.23 -5.20
C VAL A 223 -15.76 -9.76 -5.13
N LYS A 224 -15.08 -10.43 -6.06
CA LYS A 224 -14.72 -11.84 -5.88
C LYS A 224 -13.32 -11.90 -5.30
N TYR A 225 -13.12 -12.82 -4.37
CA TYR A 225 -11.83 -13.07 -3.74
C TYR A 225 -11.52 -14.57 -3.74
N ASP A 226 -10.24 -14.90 -3.91
CA ASP A 226 -9.67 -16.25 -3.92
C ASP A 226 -8.37 -16.18 -3.08
N PRO A 227 -8.45 -16.40 -1.75
CA PRO A 227 -7.35 -16.09 -0.85
C PRO A 227 -6.11 -16.95 -1.11
N ASN A 228 -4.95 -16.32 -1.12
CA ASN A 228 -3.67 -17.01 -1.19
C ASN A 228 -3.39 -17.70 0.16
N PRO A 229 -3.33 -19.05 0.23
CA PRO A 229 -3.18 -19.77 1.51
C PRO A 229 -1.85 -19.50 2.22
N ASP A 230 -0.83 -19.02 1.51
CA ASP A 230 0.46 -18.63 2.10
C ASP A 230 0.37 -17.29 2.86
N GLU A 231 -0.68 -16.49 2.61
CA GLU A 231 -0.92 -15.17 3.22
C GLU A 231 -2.16 -15.16 4.14
N VAL A 232 -3.22 -15.88 3.75
CA VAL A 232 -4.56 -15.83 4.36
C VAL A 232 -5.08 -17.24 4.62
N ALA A 233 -5.41 -17.54 5.89
CA ALA A 233 -5.98 -18.83 6.30
C ALA A 233 -7.50 -18.92 6.10
N ASP A 234 -8.22 -17.80 6.26
CA ASP A 234 -9.68 -17.70 6.11
C ASP A 234 -10.05 -16.24 5.78
N ALA A 235 -11.17 -16.01 5.09
CA ALA A 235 -11.66 -14.67 4.78
C ALA A 235 -13.20 -14.66 4.69
N LYS A 236 -13.83 -13.73 5.41
CA LYS A 236 -15.30 -13.66 5.51
C LYS A 236 -15.83 -12.24 5.65
N TYR A 237 -16.98 -12.00 5.04
CA TYR A 237 -17.79 -10.82 5.30
C TYR A 237 -18.49 -10.93 6.66
N VAL A 238 -18.52 -9.81 7.41
CA VAL A 238 -19.25 -9.69 8.68
C VAL A 238 -20.08 -8.41 8.71
N ASN A 239 -21.32 -8.51 9.19
CA ASN A 239 -22.10 -7.35 9.60
C ASN A 239 -21.68 -6.88 11.02
N ARG A 240 -22.25 -5.76 11.48
CA ARG A 240 -21.91 -5.15 12.78
C ARG A 240 -22.13 -6.07 13.97
N GLU A 241 -23.21 -6.86 13.99
CA GLU A 241 -23.52 -7.75 15.12
C GLU A 241 -22.59 -8.97 15.13
N GLN A 242 -22.24 -9.48 13.94
CA GLN A 242 -21.20 -10.51 13.79
C GLN A 242 -19.82 -9.99 14.22
N LEU A 243 -19.46 -8.75 13.90
CA LEU A 243 -18.23 -8.15 14.40
C LEU A 243 -18.27 -8.01 15.93
N LYS A 244 -19.35 -7.47 16.51
CA LYS A 244 -19.48 -7.38 17.98
C LYS A 244 -19.33 -8.73 18.67
N GLU A 245 -19.87 -9.81 18.11
CA GLU A 245 -19.68 -11.15 18.65
C GLU A 245 -18.22 -11.64 18.51
N ILE A 246 -17.55 -11.34 17.39
CA ILE A 246 -16.11 -11.61 17.23
C ILE A 246 -15.28 -10.85 18.27
N LEU A 247 -15.58 -9.57 18.52
CA LEU A 247 -14.93 -8.78 19.57
C LEU A 247 -15.16 -9.41 20.95
N ARG A 248 -16.41 -9.72 21.29
CA ARG A 248 -16.79 -10.38 22.56
C ARG A 248 -16.04 -11.70 22.76
N LYS A 249 -15.91 -12.51 21.71
CA LYS A 249 -15.16 -13.77 21.74
C LYS A 249 -13.67 -13.58 21.95
N ALA A 250 -13.05 -12.62 21.24
CA ALA A 250 -11.65 -12.28 21.42
C ALA A 250 -11.36 -11.84 22.86
N ASP A 251 -12.20 -10.94 23.39
CA ASP A 251 -12.05 -10.36 24.73
C ASP A 251 -12.28 -11.40 25.84
N ALA A 252 -13.10 -12.43 25.57
CA ALA A 252 -13.32 -13.57 26.45
C ALA A 252 -12.29 -14.72 26.29
N GLY A 253 -11.42 -14.67 25.28
CA GLY A 253 -10.49 -15.74 24.94
C GLY A 253 -11.15 -17.01 24.37
N GLU A 254 -12.38 -16.89 23.86
CA GLU A 254 -13.15 -18.02 23.29
C GLU A 254 -12.56 -18.52 21.97
N ASP A 255 -12.64 -19.83 21.74
CA ASP A 255 -12.21 -20.52 20.51
C ASP A 255 -10.74 -20.27 20.09
N GLY A 256 -9.91 -19.70 20.98
CA GLY A 256 -8.56 -19.25 20.66
C GLY A 256 -8.51 -18.02 19.73
N LEU A 257 -9.64 -17.32 19.54
CA LEU A 257 -9.78 -16.20 18.63
C LEU A 257 -8.93 -15.02 19.10
N LYS A 258 -8.09 -14.49 18.21
CA LYS A 258 -7.25 -13.31 18.43
C LYS A 258 -7.51 -12.27 17.37
N LEU A 259 -7.42 -11.00 17.76
CA LEU A 259 -7.51 -9.85 16.87
C LEU A 259 -6.19 -9.11 16.84
N SER A 260 -5.84 -8.56 15.68
CA SER A 260 -4.60 -7.80 15.52
C SER A 260 -4.67 -6.46 16.27
N PRO A 261 -3.57 -6.00 16.90
CA PRO A 261 -3.57 -4.75 17.67
C PRO A 261 -4.10 -3.54 16.89
N TRP A 262 -3.63 -3.30 15.66
CA TRP A 262 -4.09 -2.18 14.82
C TRP A 262 -5.58 -2.24 14.51
N PHE A 263 -6.12 -3.42 14.18
CA PHE A 263 -7.56 -3.58 13.95
C PHE A 263 -8.35 -3.24 15.22
N ARG A 264 -7.88 -3.65 16.41
CA ARG A 264 -8.52 -3.30 17.68
C ARG A 264 -8.47 -1.79 17.94
N LEU A 265 -7.33 -1.14 17.68
CA LEU A 265 -7.18 0.32 17.76
C LEU A 265 -8.19 1.04 16.84
N VAL A 266 -8.36 0.59 15.60
CA VAL A 266 -9.34 1.20 14.67
C VAL A 266 -10.78 0.91 15.12
N VAL A 267 -11.08 -0.31 15.56
CA VAL A 267 -12.40 -0.71 16.09
C VAL A 267 -12.85 0.18 17.24
N ASP A 268 -12.00 0.35 18.25
CA ASP A 268 -12.39 1.00 19.51
C ASP A 268 -12.48 2.53 19.39
N ASN A 269 -11.69 3.14 18.51
CA ASN A 269 -11.66 4.59 18.34
C ASN A 269 -12.65 5.09 17.26
N PHE A 270 -12.76 4.36 16.13
CA PHE A 270 -13.32 4.91 14.89
C PHE A 270 -14.34 4.03 14.19
N LEU A 271 -14.10 2.71 14.04
CA LEU A 271 -14.72 1.89 12.99
C LEU A 271 -16.24 1.94 13.02
N PHE A 272 -16.87 1.76 14.19
CA PHE A 272 -18.33 1.75 14.29
C PHE A 272 -18.98 3.08 13.88
N LYS A 273 -18.31 4.22 14.11
CA LYS A 273 -18.78 5.54 13.66
C LYS A 273 -18.58 5.71 12.15
N TRP A 274 -17.42 5.31 11.63
CA TRP A 274 -17.15 5.35 10.20
C TRP A 274 -18.05 4.40 9.40
N TRP A 275 -18.46 3.28 9.98
CA TRP A 275 -19.46 2.36 9.40
C TRP A 275 -20.82 3.05 9.20
N ASP A 276 -21.22 3.97 10.09
CA ASP A 276 -22.42 4.81 9.88
C ASP A 276 -22.28 5.65 8.61
N HIS A 277 -21.07 6.18 8.35
CA HIS A 277 -20.74 6.93 7.14
C HIS A 277 -20.58 6.06 5.89
N VAL A 278 -20.19 4.78 6.02
CA VAL A 278 -20.24 3.78 4.93
C VAL A 278 -21.70 3.60 4.49
N GLU A 279 -22.60 3.27 5.42
CA GLU A 279 -24.02 3.02 5.15
C GLU A 279 -24.75 4.24 4.57
N GLN A 280 -24.41 5.43 5.08
CA GLN A 280 -24.96 6.71 4.61
C GLN A 280 -24.30 7.24 3.32
N LYS A 281 -23.22 6.61 2.85
CA LYS A 281 -22.41 7.07 1.70
C LYS A 281 -21.87 8.50 1.89
N THR A 282 -21.24 8.75 3.04
CA THR A 282 -20.71 10.07 3.46
C THR A 282 -19.30 10.01 4.06
N LEU A 283 -18.50 9.00 3.69
CA LEU A 283 -17.11 8.85 4.16
C LEU A 283 -16.24 10.08 3.86
N ASP A 284 -16.50 10.77 2.74
CA ASP A 284 -15.86 12.04 2.34
C ASP A 284 -15.96 13.13 3.42
N LYS A 285 -17.01 13.11 4.24
CA LYS A 285 -17.26 14.12 5.28
C LYS A 285 -16.50 13.89 6.58
N VAL A 286 -15.91 12.70 6.75
CA VAL A 286 -15.16 12.30 7.96
C VAL A 286 -13.72 11.91 7.67
N ALA A 287 -13.26 12.11 6.44
CA ALA A 287 -11.85 11.94 6.08
C ALA A 287 -10.98 13.03 6.75
N ASP A 288 -10.08 12.63 7.64
CA ASP A 288 -9.03 13.50 8.20
C ASP A 288 -7.64 12.93 7.94
N MET A 289 -7.12 13.28 6.77
CA MET A 289 -5.74 12.95 6.38
C MET A 289 -4.71 13.98 6.87
N LYS A 290 -5.10 14.96 7.69
CA LYS A 290 -4.16 15.92 8.29
C LYS A 290 -3.70 15.44 9.65
N THR A 291 -4.62 14.97 10.50
CA THR A 291 -4.28 14.39 11.80
C THR A 291 -3.51 13.08 11.62
N ILE A 292 -2.58 12.82 12.54
CA ILE A 292 -1.97 11.50 12.75
C ILE A 292 -2.36 11.11 14.18
N HIS A 293 -3.23 10.13 14.32
CA HIS A 293 -3.71 9.68 15.62
C HIS A 293 -2.66 8.76 16.24
N LYS A 294 -1.89 9.29 17.20
CA LYS A 294 -0.97 8.46 18.01
C LYS A 294 -1.78 7.58 18.95
N LEU A 295 -1.72 6.27 18.76
CA LEU A 295 -2.48 5.27 19.49
C LEU A 295 -1.52 4.25 20.12
N THR A 296 -1.83 3.84 21.35
CA THR A 296 -0.98 3.01 22.23
C THR A 296 -1.82 1.94 22.91
#